data_AF-A0A369UXR0-F1
#
_entry.id   AF-A0A369UXR0-F1
#
_cell.length_a   1.000
_cell.length_b   1.000
_cell.length_c   1.000
_cell.angle_alpha   90.00
_cell.angle_beta   90.00
_cell.angle_gamma   90.00
#
_symmetry.space_group_name_H-M   'P 1'
#
loop_
_entity.id
_entity.type
_entity.pdbx_description
1 polymer ?
#
loop_
_entity_poly.entity_id
_entity_poly.type
_entity_poly.pdbx_seq_one_letter_code
_entity_poly.pdbx_strand_id
1 'polypeptide(L)'
;MTMPIDPSQTLEQLGGQRWPDPPPDTTSLVKAVHELRRRPVGDLRPDELARLITQDVGLPWLLPIAARILCDTAPGQAAGGWYDDDLLYAVVTRNPRVWEQFPDLAHELRRAVETLVDLSRYVRDEAETFLGSLPEAPTAGVFWAAPESRAVWEALPPTVMAAIARCDAERLEVERSRVVPHVRERMTAPVYSVAHRFASWERLARRMEPGWAGEDYYSISAYGNDLDSRDALEQVMRALPAETGEGLLPQLLGRLDARFRASTLPDPERSLRLWARPAAEGPEEELGEWWRRKPVRAPWTG
;
A
#
# COMPACT_ATOMS: atom_id res chain seq x y z
N MET A 1 -2.83 -13.90 -13.00
CA MET A 1 -2.05 -14.78 -12.11
C MET A 1 -0.70 -14.14 -11.95
N THR A 2 -0.58 -13.28 -10.95
CA THR A 2 0.66 -12.55 -10.66
C THR A 2 1.64 -13.55 -10.08
N MET A 3 2.72 -13.85 -10.81
CA MET A 3 3.75 -14.72 -10.28
C MET A 3 4.41 -14.03 -9.10
N PRO A 4 4.58 -14.75 -8.01
CA PRO A 4 5.22 -14.19 -6.85
C PRO A 4 6.69 -13.88 -6.95
N ILE A 5 7.14 -12.87 -6.19
CA ILE A 5 8.51 -12.36 -6.24
C ILE A 5 9.20 -12.59 -4.90
N ASP A 6 10.18 -13.49 -4.87
CA ASP A 6 11.09 -13.67 -3.73
C ASP A 6 12.15 -12.55 -3.74
N PRO A 7 12.23 -11.69 -2.70
CA PRO A 7 13.15 -10.56 -2.68
C PRO A 7 14.63 -10.97 -2.65
N SER A 8 14.94 -12.19 -2.20
CA SER A 8 16.30 -12.74 -2.17
C SER A 8 16.78 -13.20 -3.55
N GLN A 9 15.85 -13.34 -4.51
CA GLN A 9 16.16 -13.79 -5.86
C GLN A 9 16.60 -12.65 -6.75
N THR A 10 17.49 -12.96 -7.69
CA THR A 10 17.91 -12.05 -8.76
C THR A 10 16.93 -12.08 -9.92
N LEU A 11 17.00 -11.10 -10.82
CA LEU A 11 16.21 -11.12 -12.06
C LEU A 11 16.56 -12.30 -12.97
N GLU A 12 17.79 -12.81 -12.89
CA GLU A 12 18.18 -14.01 -13.65
C GLU A 12 17.49 -15.27 -13.11
N GLN A 13 17.31 -15.36 -11.79
CA GLN A 13 16.60 -16.46 -11.14
C GLN A 13 15.09 -16.36 -11.37
N LEU A 14 14.50 -15.19 -11.14
CA LEU A 14 13.07 -14.92 -11.34
C LEU A 14 12.63 -15.13 -12.79
N GLY A 15 13.47 -14.70 -13.74
CA GLY A 15 13.23 -14.90 -15.17
C GLY A 15 13.63 -16.28 -15.69
N GLY A 16 14.27 -17.11 -14.87
CA GLY A 16 14.82 -18.41 -15.28
C GLY A 16 15.85 -18.31 -16.42
N GLN A 17 16.41 -17.12 -16.66
CA GLN A 17 17.28 -16.83 -17.80
C GLN A 17 18.50 -16.03 -17.38
N ARG A 18 19.65 -16.71 -17.41
CA ARG A 18 20.95 -16.09 -17.27
C ARG A 18 21.38 -15.45 -18.58
N TRP A 19 21.82 -14.19 -18.54
CA TRP A 19 22.37 -13.55 -19.74
C TRP A 19 23.87 -13.82 -19.85
N PRO A 20 24.43 -13.91 -21.07
CA PRO A 20 25.86 -13.92 -21.25
C PRO A 20 26.49 -12.64 -20.69
N ASP A 21 27.79 -12.68 -20.42
CA ASP A 21 28.51 -11.47 -20.03
C ASP A 21 28.41 -10.41 -21.14
N PRO A 22 28.27 -9.12 -20.76
CA PRO A 22 28.16 -8.05 -21.75
C PRO A 22 29.47 -7.95 -22.57
N PRO A 23 29.38 -7.67 -23.89
CA PRO A 23 30.57 -7.43 -24.71
C PRO A 23 31.47 -6.33 -24.13
N PRO A 24 32.81 -6.43 -24.27
CA PRO A 24 33.74 -5.48 -23.65
C PRO A 24 33.50 -4.02 -24.06
N ASP A 25 33.06 -3.83 -25.31
CA ASP A 25 32.79 -2.58 -26.01
C ASP A 25 31.37 -2.01 -25.75
N THR A 26 30.58 -2.65 -24.88
CA THR A 26 29.23 -2.15 -24.58
C THR A 26 29.25 -0.89 -23.70
N THR A 27 28.11 -0.18 -23.70
CA THR A 27 27.94 1.07 -22.96
C THR A 27 27.94 0.85 -21.44
N SER A 28 28.24 1.90 -20.68
CA SER A 28 28.17 1.87 -19.21
C SER A 28 26.76 1.51 -18.71
N LEU A 29 25.71 1.92 -19.42
CA LEU A 29 24.33 1.56 -19.11
C LEU A 29 24.08 0.05 -19.23
N VAL A 30 24.52 -0.57 -20.32
CA VAL A 30 24.37 -2.03 -20.49
C VAL A 30 25.15 -2.77 -19.42
N LYS A 31 26.39 -2.35 -19.10
CA LYS A 31 27.17 -2.94 -18.01
C LYS A 31 26.44 -2.87 -16.67
N ALA A 32 25.88 -1.70 -16.33
CA ALA A 32 25.10 -1.52 -15.11
C ALA A 32 23.85 -2.39 -15.07
N VAL A 33 23.10 -2.50 -16.19
CA VAL A 33 21.92 -3.38 -16.26
C VAL A 33 22.30 -4.84 -16.03
N HIS A 34 23.38 -5.33 -16.65
CA HIS A 34 23.86 -6.71 -16.43
C HIS A 34 24.27 -6.95 -14.98
N GLU A 35 24.92 -5.99 -14.34
CA GLU A 35 25.31 -6.07 -12.92
C GLU A 35 24.09 -6.11 -12.00
N LEU A 36 23.15 -5.17 -12.17
CA LEU A 36 21.96 -5.07 -11.34
C LEU A 36 21.05 -6.29 -11.47
N ARG A 37 20.96 -6.92 -12.66
CA ARG A 37 20.19 -8.17 -12.85
C ARG A 37 20.71 -9.35 -12.03
N ARG A 38 21.97 -9.31 -11.58
CA ARG A 38 22.62 -10.35 -10.76
C ARG A 38 22.52 -10.09 -9.26
N ARG A 39 21.90 -8.99 -8.85
CA ARG A 39 21.66 -8.66 -7.44
C ARG A 39 20.26 -9.12 -7.01
N PRO A 40 20.07 -9.51 -5.74
CA PRO A 40 18.74 -9.74 -5.18
C PRO A 40 17.84 -8.52 -5.42
N VAL A 41 16.61 -8.74 -5.85
CA VAL A 41 15.70 -7.62 -6.16
C VAL A 41 15.35 -6.79 -4.92
N GLY A 42 15.39 -7.38 -3.72
CA GLY A 42 15.17 -6.69 -2.44
C GLY A 42 16.32 -5.75 -2.04
N ASP A 43 17.52 -5.93 -2.60
CA ASP A 43 18.69 -5.10 -2.32
C ASP A 43 18.82 -3.92 -3.30
N LEU A 44 17.91 -3.81 -4.28
CA LEU A 44 17.95 -2.74 -5.27
C LEU A 44 17.41 -1.45 -4.67
N ARG A 45 18.20 -0.38 -4.77
CA ARG A 45 17.75 0.96 -4.36
C ARG A 45 16.72 1.53 -5.36
N PRO A 46 15.90 2.51 -4.95
CA PRO A 46 14.97 3.21 -5.85
C PRO A 46 15.60 3.68 -7.17
N ASP A 47 16.80 4.26 -7.14
CA ASP A 47 17.53 4.72 -8.33
C ASP A 47 17.94 3.56 -9.27
N GLU A 48 18.22 2.39 -8.69
CA GLU A 48 18.60 1.17 -9.43
C GLU A 48 17.37 0.48 -10.03
N LEU A 49 16.25 0.47 -9.29
CA LEU A 49 14.95 0.00 -9.79
C LEU A 49 14.47 0.87 -10.94
N ALA A 50 14.50 2.20 -10.78
CA ALA A 50 14.14 3.16 -11.82
C ALA A 50 14.94 2.89 -13.09
N ARG A 51 16.27 2.72 -12.95
CA ARG A 51 17.15 2.41 -14.09
C ARG A 51 16.75 1.15 -14.84
N LEU A 52 16.45 0.04 -14.14
CA LEU A 52 16.05 -1.21 -14.80
C LEU A 52 14.66 -1.07 -15.46
N ILE A 53 13.70 -0.45 -14.77
CA ILE A 53 12.34 -0.28 -15.26
C ILE A 53 12.32 0.62 -16.50
N THR A 54 13.09 1.72 -16.53
CA THR A 54 13.19 2.60 -17.71
C THR A 54 13.66 1.85 -18.96
N GLN A 55 14.44 0.77 -18.80
CA GLN A 55 14.93 -0.08 -19.90
C GLN A 55 14.02 -1.27 -20.21
N ASP A 56 12.81 -1.32 -19.63
CA ASP A 56 11.86 -2.45 -19.74
C ASP A 56 12.44 -3.78 -19.26
N VAL A 57 13.40 -3.74 -18.33
CA VAL A 57 14.05 -4.93 -17.79
C VAL A 57 13.34 -5.38 -16.52
N GLY A 58 12.91 -6.64 -16.52
CA GLY A 58 12.36 -7.27 -15.32
C GLY A 58 11.01 -6.73 -14.87
N LEU A 59 10.25 -6.06 -15.75
CA LEU A 59 8.99 -5.40 -15.41
C LEU A 59 8.00 -6.27 -14.61
N PRO A 60 7.78 -7.57 -14.94
CA PRO A 60 6.83 -8.39 -14.19
C PRO A 60 7.18 -8.54 -12.70
N TRP A 61 8.47 -8.38 -12.36
CA TRP A 61 8.97 -8.51 -10.99
C TRP A 61 9.28 -7.15 -10.34
N LEU A 62 9.76 -6.17 -11.12
CA LEU A 62 10.18 -4.88 -10.58
C LEU A 62 9.05 -3.85 -10.46
N LEU A 63 8.08 -3.86 -11.38
CA LEU A 63 6.95 -2.92 -11.28
C LEU A 63 6.17 -3.09 -9.98
N PRO A 64 5.90 -4.31 -9.50
CA PRO A 64 5.23 -4.48 -8.22
C PRO A 64 5.97 -3.87 -7.03
N ILE A 65 7.30 -4.05 -7.00
CA ILE A 65 8.16 -3.54 -5.94
C ILE A 65 8.19 -2.00 -6.00
N ALA A 66 8.46 -1.44 -7.18
CA ALA A 66 8.55 0.00 -7.37
C ALA A 66 7.23 0.72 -7.06
N ALA A 67 6.11 0.22 -7.57
CA ALA A 67 4.80 0.83 -7.33
C ALA A 67 4.44 0.85 -5.84
N ARG A 68 4.78 -0.20 -5.10
CA ARG A 68 4.55 -0.23 -3.65
C ARG A 68 5.48 0.73 -2.90
N ILE A 69 6.76 0.82 -3.25
CA ILE A 69 7.67 1.84 -2.66
C ILE A 69 7.07 3.24 -2.84
N LEU A 70 6.55 3.52 -4.02
CA LEU A 70 5.86 4.78 -4.33
C LEU A 70 4.58 4.95 -3.50
N CYS A 71 3.75 3.91 -3.38
CA CYS A 71 2.54 3.96 -2.55
C CYS A 71 2.84 4.20 -1.06
N ASP A 72 3.88 3.56 -0.53
CA ASP A 72 4.24 3.64 0.89
C ASP A 72 4.89 4.99 1.23
N THR A 73 5.63 5.59 0.30
CA THR A 73 6.31 6.87 0.50
C THR A 73 5.43 8.08 0.18
N ALA A 74 4.35 7.92 -0.62
CA ALA A 74 3.47 9.02 -1.03
C ALA A 74 2.84 9.81 0.15
N PRO A 75 2.32 9.18 1.22
CA PRO A 75 1.82 9.94 2.38
C PRO A 75 2.92 10.77 3.06
N GLY A 76 4.16 10.24 3.08
CA GLY A 76 5.32 10.94 3.61
C GLY A 76 5.71 12.15 2.75
N GLN A 77 5.64 12.02 1.43
CA GLN A 77 5.90 13.11 0.49
C GLN A 77 4.99 14.31 0.74
N ALA A 78 3.69 14.07 0.90
CA ALA A 78 2.70 15.12 1.19
C ALA A 78 2.99 15.86 2.52
N ALA A 79 3.70 15.22 3.45
CA ALA A 79 4.16 15.81 4.70
C ALA A 79 5.57 16.44 4.61
N GLY A 80 6.13 16.59 3.40
CA GLY A 80 7.48 17.14 3.16
C GLY A 80 8.61 16.12 3.22
N GLY A 81 8.28 14.83 3.24
CA GLY A 81 9.24 13.73 3.18
C GLY A 81 9.85 13.54 1.79
N TRP A 82 10.98 12.83 1.73
CA TRP A 82 11.63 12.49 0.47
C TRP A 82 10.80 11.49 -0.33
N TYR A 83 10.77 11.69 -1.64
CA TYR A 83 10.06 10.85 -2.60
C TYR A 83 10.90 10.77 -3.88
N ASP A 84 10.93 9.59 -4.50
CA ASP A 84 11.78 9.34 -5.65
C ASP A 84 11.03 9.64 -6.96
N ASP A 85 11.26 10.84 -7.49
CA ASP A 85 10.71 11.32 -8.76
C ASP A 85 11.18 10.48 -9.95
N ASP A 86 12.41 9.96 -9.92
CA ASP A 86 12.98 9.13 -11.00
C ASP A 86 12.32 7.74 -11.03
N LEU A 87 12.06 7.16 -9.85
CA LEU A 87 11.30 5.92 -9.71
C LEU A 87 9.86 6.12 -10.15
N LEU A 88 9.22 7.23 -9.75
CA LEU A 88 7.87 7.56 -10.21
C LEU A 88 7.85 7.66 -11.73
N TYR A 89 8.76 8.45 -12.32
CA TYR A 89 8.89 8.60 -13.76
C TYR A 89 9.06 7.25 -14.47
N ALA A 90 9.97 6.40 -13.99
CA ALA A 90 10.20 5.09 -14.58
C ALA A 90 8.93 4.23 -14.60
N VAL A 91 8.13 4.29 -13.53
CA VAL A 91 6.90 3.52 -13.36
C VAL A 91 5.75 4.06 -14.21
N VAL A 92 5.46 5.36 -14.16
CA VAL A 92 4.30 5.97 -14.85
C VAL A 92 4.47 6.04 -16.36
N THR A 93 5.71 6.05 -16.86
CA THR A 93 5.99 6.05 -18.30
C THR A 93 5.94 4.67 -18.94
N ARG A 94 5.75 3.58 -18.16
CA ARG A 94 5.64 2.25 -18.76
C ARG A 94 4.35 2.11 -19.55
N ASN A 95 4.39 1.26 -20.59
CA ASN A 95 3.24 0.98 -21.44
C ASN A 95 2.02 0.61 -20.58
N PRO A 96 0.87 1.31 -20.69
CA PRO A 96 -0.30 1.07 -19.84
C PRO A 96 -0.76 -0.40 -19.78
N ARG A 97 -0.53 -1.18 -20.84
CA ARG A 97 -0.87 -2.61 -20.88
C ARG A 97 -0.13 -3.46 -19.85
N VAL A 98 1.04 -3.04 -19.36
CA VAL A 98 1.74 -3.79 -18.30
C VAL A 98 0.91 -3.82 -17.02
N TRP A 99 0.11 -2.78 -16.78
CA TRP A 99 -0.74 -2.65 -15.59
C TRP A 99 -2.01 -3.48 -15.68
N GLU A 100 -2.39 -3.99 -16.86
CA GLU A 100 -3.47 -4.98 -17.01
C GLU A 100 -3.15 -6.28 -16.25
N GLN A 101 -1.85 -6.57 -16.03
CA GLN A 101 -1.40 -7.71 -15.24
C GLN A 101 -1.45 -7.45 -13.72
N PHE A 102 -1.49 -6.18 -13.33
CA PHE A 102 -1.46 -5.72 -11.94
C PHE A 102 -2.58 -4.71 -11.67
N PRO A 103 -3.86 -5.04 -11.93
CA PRO A 103 -4.95 -4.08 -11.86
C PRO A 103 -5.04 -3.47 -10.46
N ASP A 104 -5.01 -4.26 -9.39
CA ASP A 104 -5.11 -3.76 -8.02
C ASP A 104 -3.98 -2.77 -7.67
N LEU A 105 -2.76 -3.10 -8.08
CA LEU A 105 -1.61 -2.24 -7.81
C LEU A 105 -1.62 -0.97 -8.63
N ALA A 106 -2.13 -1.01 -9.87
CA ALA A 106 -2.36 0.18 -10.68
C ALA A 106 -3.35 1.14 -10.00
N HIS A 107 -4.37 0.61 -9.31
CA HIS A 107 -5.31 1.42 -8.55
C HIS A 107 -4.68 2.01 -7.29
N GLU A 108 -3.88 1.23 -6.56
CA GLU A 108 -3.13 1.74 -5.41
C GLU A 108 -2.20 2.87 -5.84
N LEU A 109 -1.45 2.66 -6.93
CA LEU A 109 -0.55 3.66 -7.50
C LEU A 109 -1.30 4.89 -7.99
N ARG A 110 -2.45 4.74 -8.67
CA ARG A 110 -3.33 5.86 -9.05
C ARG A 110 -3.62 6.75 -7.85
N ARG A 111 -4.11 6.18 -6.74
CA ARG A 111 -4.43 6.94 -5.53
C ARG A 111 -3.20 7.59 -4.92
N ALA A 112 -2.06 6.89 -4.89
CA ALA A 112 -0.81 7.44 -4.39
C ALA A 112 -0.41 8.68 -5.21
N VAL A 113 -0.39 8.55 -6.54
CA VAL A 113 -0.04 9.65 -7.47
C VAL A 113 -0.98 10.85 -7.33
N GLU A 114 -2.29 10.62 -7.15
CA GLU A 114 -3.27 11.69 -6.93
C GLU A 114 -3.02 12.50 -5.63
N THR A 115 -2.35 11.91 -4.64
CA THR A 115 -1.97 12.59 -3.39
C THR A 115 -0.65 13.33 -3.46
N LEU A 116 0.17 13.09 -4.50
CA LEU A 116 1.48 13.72 -4.64
C LEU A 116 1.35 15.21 -4.97
N VAL A 117 2.31 15.98 -4.47
CA VAL A 117 2.34 17.44 -4.59
C VAL A 117 3.73 17.92 -4.95
N ASP A 118 3.80 19.10 -5.55
CA ASP A 118 5.06 19.75 -5.95
C ASP A 118 6.00 18.87 -6.80
N LEU A 119 5.44 17.89 -7.52
CA LEU A 119 6.19 17.07 -8.47
C LEU A 119 6.91 17.93 -9.50
N SER A 120 8.15 17.53 -9.82
CA SER A 120 8.93 18.07 -10.92
C SER A 120 8.11 18.06 -12.21
N ARG A 121 8.21 19.14 -13.01
CA ARG A 121 7.38 19.33 -14.22
C ARG A 121 7.40 18.13 -15.17
N TYR A 122 8.59 17.56 -15.39
CA TYR A 122 8.76 16.43 -16.31
C TYR A 122 8.08 15.14 -15.82
N VAL A 123 7.92 14.95 -14.51
CA VAL A 123 7.22 13.79 -13.94
C VAL A 123 5.72 14.04 -13.90
N ARG A 124 5.31 15.28 -13.63
CA ARG A 124 3.91 15.66 -13.53
C ARG A 124 3.14 15.36 -14.82
N ASP A 125 3.67 15.78 -15.97
CA ASP A 125 3.01 15.59 -17.27
C ASP A 125 2.82 14.09 -17.59
N GLU A 126 3.82 13.27 -17.23
CA GLU A 126 3.78 11.81 -17.40
C GLU A 126 2.83 11.14 -16.40
N ALA A 127 2.80 11.61 -15.15
CA ALA A 127 1.87 11.13 -14.14
C ALA A 127 0.41 11.42 -14.55
N GLU A 128 0.12 12.61 -15.06
CA GLU A 128 -1.20 12.96 -15.59
C GLU A 128 -1.58 12.09 -16.78
N THR A 129 -0.65 11.87 -17.71
CA THR A 129 -0.85 10.96 -18.86
C THR A 129 -1.13 9.53 -18.41
N PHE A 130 -0.37 9.04 -17.43
CA PHE A 130 -0.57 7.73 -16.82
C PHE A 130 -1.95 7.58 -16.19
N LEU A 131 -2.37 8.55 -15.38
CA LEU A 131 -3.70 8.57 -14.75
C LEU A 131 -4.83 8.52 -15.79
N GLY A 132 -4.67 9.19 -16.93
CA GLY A 132 -5.63 9.15 -18.04
C GLY A 132 -5.59 7.85 -18.86
N SER A 133 -4.49 7.11 -18.80
CA SER A 133 -4.26 5.89 -19.60
C SER A 133 -4.68 4.59 -18.89
N LEU A 134 -4.63 4.58 -17.55
CA LEU A 134 -5.14 3.47 -16.77
C LEU A 134 -6.66 3.38 -17.00
N PRO A 135 -7.23 2.17 -17.15
CA PRO A 135 -8.67 2.03 -17.24
C PRO A 135 -9.31 2.80 -16.08
N GLU A 136 -10.43 3.48 -16.34
CA GLU A 136 -11.26 3.93 -15.24
C GLU A 136 -11.49 2.71 -14.36
N ALA A 137 -11.22 2.87 -13.07
CA ALA A 137 -11.50 1.82 -12.12
C ALA A 137 -12.92 1.29 -12.41
N PRO A 138 -13.21 -0.01 -12.25
CA PRO A 138 -14.59 -0.31 -11.93
C PRO A 138 -14.96 0.66 -10.81
N THR A 139 -16.13 1.28 -10.90
CA THR A 139 -16.70 2.31 -10.01
C THR A 139 -16.83 1.88 -8.54
N ALA A 140 -16.05 0.89 -8.13
CA ALA A 140 -15.87 0.23 -6.85
C ALA A 140 -15.50 1.15 -5.67
N GLY A 141 -15.06 2.38 -5.93
CA GLY A 141 -14.73 3.38 -4.90
C GLY A 141 -13.73 2.88 -3.87
N VAL A 142 -13.80 3.43 -2.66
CA VAL A 142 -12.95 3.05 -1.50
C VAL A 142 -12.97 1.55 -1.15
N PHE A 143 -14.01 0.82 -1.57
CA PHE A 143 -14.25 -0.60 -1.26
C PHE A 143 -13.80 -1.59 -2.33
N TRP A 144 -12.83 -1.24 -3.17
CA TRP A 144 -12.21 -2.21 -4.07
C TRP A 144 -11.60 -3.37 -3.27
N ALA A 145 -11.78 -4.60 -3.77
CA ALA A 145 -11.45 -5.86 -3.08
C ALA A 145 -11.96 -5.99 -1.64
N ALA A 146 -12.96 -5.17 -1.26
CA ALA A 146 -13.60 -5.17 0.05
C ALA A 146 -15.14 -5.24 -0.09
N PRO A 147 -15.66 -6.32 -0.70
CA PRO A 147 -17.10 -6.45 -0.98
C PRO A 147 -17.97 -6.46 0.29
N GLU A 148 -17.48 -6.98 1.42
CA GLU A 148 -18.28 -7.00 2.66
C GLU A 148 -18.40 -5.60 3.26
N SER A 149 -17.32 -4.83 3.24
CA SER A 149 -17.30 -3.43 3.64
C SER A 149 -18.21 -2.60 2.75
N ARG A 150 -18.20 -2.83 1.42
CA ARG A 150 -19.15 -2.18 0.50
C ARG A 150 -20.60 -2.48 0.88
N ALA A 151 -20.93 -3.76 1.01
CA ALA A 151 -22.30 -4.19 1.30
C ALA A 151 -22.82 -3.61 2.63
N VAL A 152 -21.95 -3.53 3.64
CA VAL A 152 -22.30 -2.87 4.91
C VAL A 152 -22.51 -1.37 4.69
N TRP A 153 -21.63 -0.70 3.96
CA TRP A 153 -21.75 0.74 3.71
C TRP A 153 -23.04 1.12 2.97
N GLU A 154 -23.44 0.32 1.98
CA GLU A 154 -24.68 0.50 1.24
C GLU A 154 -25.93 0.32 2.11
N ALA A 155 -25.80 -0.42 3.22
CA ALA A 155 -26.88 -0.69 4.16
C ALA A 155 -26.87 0.20 5.42
N LEU A 156 -25.94 1.17 5.53
CA LEU A 156 -25.84 2.01 6.72
C LEU A 156 -27.01 3.01 6.82
N PRO A 157 -27.61 3.18 8.01
CA PRO A 157 -28.61 4.22 8.24
C PRO A 157 -28.02 5.63 8.03
N PRO A 158 -28.81 6.61 7.56
CA PRO A 158 -28.35 7.99 7.39
C PRO A 158 -27.77 8.62 8.66
N THR A 159 -28.29 8.25 9.83
CA THR A 159 -27.79 8.73 11.14
C THR A 159 -26.35 8.27 11.41
N VAL A 160 -26.03 7.02 11.05
CA VAL A 160 -24.68 6.46 11.16
C VAL A 160 -23.76 7.09 10.11
N MET A 161 -24.23 7.25 8.87
CA MET A 161 -23.46 7.94 7.82
C MET A 161 -23.11 9.38 8.20
N ALA A 162 -24.03 10.11 8.85
CA ALA A 162 -23.76 11.45 9.36
C ALA A 162 -22.74 11.45 10.51
N ALA A 163 -22.74 10.43 11.37
CA ALA A 163 -21.74 10.29 12.42
C ALA A 163 -20.34 10.00 11.85
N ILE A 164 -20.24 9.10 10.86
CA ILE A 164 -19.01 8.82 10.13
C ILE A 164 -18.47 10.09 9.47
N ALA A 165 -19.33 10.88 8.82
CA ALA A 165 -18.92 12.13 8.19
C ALA A 165 -18.32 13.13 9.19
N ARG A 166 -18.79 13.16 10.45
CA ARG A 166 -18.17 13.98 11.50
C ARG A 166 -16.79 13.47 11.88
N CYS A 167 -16.64 12.16 12.08
CA CYS A 167 -15.32 11.56 12.35
C CYS A 167 -14.34 11.82 11.20
N ASP A 168 -14.79 11.70 9.95
CA ASP A 168 -13.97 11.97 8.77
C ASP A 168 -13.59 13.46 8.65
N ALA A 169 -14.49 14.37 9.02
CA ALA A 169 -14.19 15.81 9.05
C ALA A 169 -13.14 16.16 10.12
N GLU A 170 -13.26 15.60 11.33
CA GLU A 170 -12.24 15.75 12.38
C GLU A 170 -10.90 15.18 11.94
N ARG A 171 -10.91 14.01 11.29
CA ARG A 171 -9.69 13.39 10.76
C ARG A 171 -9.06 14.25 9.67
N LEU A 172 -9.86 14.80 8.76
CA LEU A 172 -9.39 15.68 7.70
C LEU A 172 -8.70 16.92 8.29
N GLU A 173 -9.23 17.50 9.35
CA GLU A 173 -8.60 18.66 10.01
C GLU A 173 -7.24 18.29 10.62
N VAL A 174 -7.14 17.13 11.27
CA VAL A 174 -5.85 16.63 11.80
C VAL A 174 -4.85 16.43 10.66
N GLU A 175 -5.25 15.80 9.56
CA GLU A 175 -4.37 15.57 8.41
C GLU A 175 -3.94 16.89 7.75
N ARG A 176 -4.88 17.83 7.58
CA ARG A 176 -4.65 19.19 7.07
C ARG A 176 -3.68 20.00 7.94
N SER A 177 -3.68 19.79 9.26
CA SER A 177 -2.77 20.47 10.18
C SER A 177 -1.32 20.02 10.03
N ARG A 178 -1.10 18.80 9.50
CA ARG A 178 0.22 18.16 9.36
C ARG A 178 0.87 18.37 8.00
N VAL A 179 0.15 18.99 7.07
CA VAL A 179 0.62 19.23 5.70
C VAL A 179 0.77 20.73 5.41
N VAL A 180 1.59 21.03 4.41
CA VAL A 180 1.85 22.40 3.96
C VAL A 180 0.61 23.03 3.29
N PRO A 181 0.48 24.38 3.24
CA PRO A 181 -0.77 25.05 2.87
C PRO A 181 -1.37 24.65 1.52
N HIS A 182 -0.55 24.46 0.48
CA HIS A 182 -1.07 24.08 -0.84
C HIS A 182 -1.64 22.64 -0.87
N VAL A 183 -1.12 21.74 -0.04
CA VAL A 183 -1.66 20.37 0.13
C VAL A 183 -2.99 20.46 0.88
N ARG A 184 -3.00 21.23 1.97
CA ARG A 184 -4.17 21.43 2.83
C ARG A 184 -5.40 21.84 2.03
N GLU A 185 -5.22 22.78 1.10
CA GLU A 185 -6.28 23.32 0.24
C GLU A 185 -6.84 22.28 -0.75
N ARG A 186 -6.03 21.31 -1.18
CA ARG A 186 -6.43 20.25 -2.12
C ARG A 186 -7.09 19.05 -1.45
N MET A 187 -6.85 18.82 -0.16
CA MET A 187 -7.46 17.71 0.57
C MET A 187 -8.96 17.96 0.78
N THR A 188 -9.82 17.26 0.05
CA THR A 188 -11.29 17.37 0.18
C THR A 188 -11.91 16.26 1.05
N ALA A 189 -11.14 15.21 1.33
CA ALA A 189 -11.50 14.09 2.18
C ALA A 189 -10.24 13.58 2.91
N PRO A 190 -10.37 12.95 4.10
CA PRO A 190 -9.21 12.38 4.77
C PRO A 190 -8.67 11.18 3.98
N VAL A 191 -7.34 11.05 3.94
CA VAL A 191 -6.63 9.91 3.38
C VAL A 191 -7.08 8.63 4.10
N TYR A 192 -7.16 8.69 5.43
CA TYR A 192 -7.57 7.58 6.27
C TYR A 192 -9.00 7.76 6.80
N SER A 193 -9.97 7.88 5.88
CA SER A 193 -11.39 7.88 6.21
C SER A 193 -11.83 6.58 6.90
N VAL A 194 -12.96 6.61 7.62
CA VAL A 194 -13.53 5.41 8.24
C VAL A 194 -13.75 4.31 7.20
N ALA A 195 -14.30 4.68 6.03
CA ALA A 195 -14.49 3.76 4.90
C ALA A 195 -13.17 3.14 4.41
N HIS A 196 -12.12 3.95 4.27
CA HIS A 196 -10.81 3.46 3.86
C HIS A 196 -10.26 2.44 4.84
N ARG A 197 -10.35 2.72 6.15
CA ARG A 197 -9.83 1.85 7.20
C ARG A 197 -10.54 0.49 7.22
N PHE A 198 -11.87 0.46 7.09
CA PHE A 198 -12.61 -0.80 6.96
C PHE A 198 -12.19 -1.58 5.72
N ALA A 199 -12.12 -0.90 4.57
CA ALA A 199 -11.73 -1.54 3.32
C ALA A 199 -10.29 -2.08 3.37
N SER A 200 -9.35 -1.36 3.99
CA SER A 200 -7.97 -1.81 4.16
C SER A 200 -7.89 -3.04 5.07
N TRP A 201 -8.63 -3.02 6.18
CA TRP A 201 -8.68 -4.14 7.11
C TRP A 201 -9.26 -5.41 6.47
N GLU A 202 -10.33 -5.28 5.68
CA GLU A 202 -10.89 -6.40 4.92
C GLU A 202 -9.90 -6.94 3.89
N ARG A 203 -9.22 -6.07 3.14
CA ARG A 203 -8.21 -6.47 2.15
C ARG A 203 -7.07 -7.24 2.81
N LEU A 204 -6.55 -6.74 3.93
CA LEU A 204 -5.51 -7.44 4.68
C LEU A 204 -6.00 -8.81 5.15
N ALA A 205 -7.16 -8.89 5.80
CA ALA A 205 -7.71 -10.17 6.27
C ALA A 205 -7.86 -11.17 5.12
N ARG A 206 -8.50 -10.77 4.01
CA ARG A 206 -8.70 -11.59 2.81
C ARG A 206 -7.38 -12.08 2.20
N ARG A 207 -6.37 -11.21 2.17
CA ARG A 207 -5.03 -11.53 1.66
C ARG A 207 -4.36 -12.64 2.47
N MET A 208 -4.57 -12.67 3.78
CA MET A 208 -3.92 -13.65 4.66
C MET A 208 -4.60 -15.02 4.67
N GLU A 209 -5.90 -15.09 4.40
CA GLU A 209 -6.70 -16.32 4.45
C GLU A 209 -6.16 -17.52 3.64
N PRO A 210 -5.66 -17.37 2.40
CA PRO A 210 -5.05 -18.48 1.67
C PRO A 210 -3.66 -18.88 2.21
N GLY A 211 -3.31 -18.46 3.42
CA GLY A 211 -2.03 -18.71 4.07
C GLY A 211 -0.95 -17.71 3.66
N TRP A 212 -1.36 -16.45 3.40
CA TRP A 212 -0.56 -15.32 2.92
C TRP A 212 0.62 -15.78 2.07
N ALA A 213 0.37 -15.96 0.78
CA ALA A 213 1.41 -16.40 -0.16
C ALA A 213 2.67 -15.55 0.08
N GLY A 214 3.81 -16.18 0.40
CA GLY A 214 5.10 -15.53 0.75
C GLY A 214 5.77 -14.82 -0.43
N GLU A 215 4.92 -14.23 -1.25
CA GLU A 215 4.94 -14.32 -2.68
C GLU A 215 4.01 -13.18 -3.21
N ASP A 216 2.96 -12.84 -2.44
CA ASP A 216 2.21 -11.58 -2.51
C ASP A 216 2.99 -10.45 -1.80
N TYR A 217 3.53 -9.51 -2.57
CA TYR A 217 4.33 -8.42 -2.04
C TYR A 217 3.49 -7.44 -1.21
N TYR A 218 3.73 -7.46 0.10
CA TYR A 218 3.17 -6.54 1.07
C TYR A 218 4.27 -6.02 1.98
N SER A 219 4.47 -4.70 2.00
CA SER A 219 5.52 -4.13 2.83
C SER A 219 5.15 -4.23 4.30
N ILE A 220 6.17 -4.39 5.14
CA ILE A 220 5.99 -4.39 6.60
C ILE A 220 5.45 -3.04 7.10
N SER A 221 5.73 -1.95 6.39
CA SER A 221 5.17 -0.63 6.65
C SER A 221 3.68 -0.56 6.33
N ALA A 222 3.24 -1.11 5.19
CA ALA A 222 1.82 -1.20 4.85
C ALA A 222 1.05 -2.06 5.87
N TYR A 223 1.66 -3.17 6.30
CA TYR A 223 1.12 -3.97 7.41
C TYR A 223 1.00 -3.17 8.70
N GLY A 224 2.05 -2.42 9.08
CA GLY A 224 1.99 -1.51 10.24
C GLY A 224 0.88 -0.47 10.12
N ASN A 225 0.72 0.14 8.94
CA ASN A 225 -0.33 1.14 8.68
C ASN A 225 -1.75 0.55 8.81
N ASP A 226 -1.96 -0.71 8.44
CA ASP A 226 -3.23 -1.39 8.65
C ASP A 226 -3.50 -1.65 10.14
N LEU A 227 -2.47 -2.02 10.91
CA LEU A 227 -2.59 -2.23 12.35
C LEU A 227 -2.92 -0.93 13.08
N ASP A 228 -2.21 0.16 12.77
CA ASP A 228 -2.54 1.51 13.27
C ASP A 228 -3.94 1.93 12.82
N SER A 229 -4.31 1.57 11.59
CA SER A 229 -5.65 1.88 11.08
C SER A 229 -6.74 1.14 11.83
N ARG A 230 -6.46 -0.08 12.30
CA ARG A 230 -7.35 -0.86 13.13
C ARG A 230 -7.45 -0.31 14.56
N ASP A 231 -6.37 0.16 15.17
CA ASP A 231 -6.42 0.90 16.46
C ASP A 231 -7.31 2.15 16.36
N ALA A 232 -7.14 2.93 15.29
CA ALA A 232 -7.95 4.12 15.08
C ALA A 232 -9.45 3.78 14.93
N LEU A 233 -9.79 2.64 14.31
CA LEU A 233 -11.18 2.21 14.22
C LEU A 233 -11.81 1.94 15.59
N GLU A 234 -11.05 1.54 16.60
CA GLU A 234 -11.59 1.37 17.95
C GLU A 234 -12.06 2.70 18.55
N GLN A 235 -11.29 3.77 18.35
CA GLN A 235 -11.67 5.12 18.78
C GLN A 235 -12.91 5.59 18.02
N VAL A 236 -12.97 5.35 16.71
CA VAL A 236 -14.16 5.67 15.89
C VAL A 236 -15.38 4.92 16.41
N MET A 237 -15.28 3.61 16.66
CA MET A 237 -16.41 2.81 17.16
C MET A 237 -16.93 3.32 18.52
N ARG A 238 -16.05 3.81 19.40
CA ARG A 238 -16.46 4.43 20.68
C ARG A 238 -17.14 5.78 20.50
N ALA A 239 -16.79 6.53 19.45
CA ALA A 239 -17.37 7.83 19.14
C ALA A 239 -18.72 7.74 18.40
N LEU A 240 -19.02 6.61 17.76
CA LEU A 240 -20.31 6.37 17.13
C LEU A 240 -21.44 6.27 18.18
N PRO A 241 -22.68 6.69 17.86
CA PRO A 241 -23.80 6.64 18.79
C PRO A 241 -24.02 5.24 19.37
N ALA A 242 -24.40 5.14 20.65
CA ALA A 242 -24.58 3.87 21.36
C ALA A 242 -25.62 2.93 20.71
N GLU A 243 -26.59 3.49 19.98
CA GLU A 243 -27.55 2.77 19.14
C GLU A 243 -26.89 1.91 18.05
N THR A 244 -25.60 2.16 17.78
CA THR A 244 -24.76 1.46 16.80
C THR A 244 -23.97 0.31 17.45
N GLY A 245 -24.04 0.10 18.77
CA GLY A 245 -23.25 -0.89 19.52
C GLY A 245 -23.47 -2.35 19.10
N GLU A 246 -24.63 -2.67 18.53
CA GLU A 246 -24.94 -3.94 17.86
C GLU A 246 -25.18 -3.76 16.34
N GLY A 247 -24.76 -2.63 15.79
CA GLY A 247 -24.97 -2.26 14.39
C GLY A 247 -24.08 -3.00 13.41
N LEU A 248 -24.29 -2.74 12.12
CA LEU A 248 -23.57 -3.42 11.03
C LEU A 248 -22.04 -3.24 11.09
N LEU A 249 -21.55 -2.10 11.59
CA LEU A 249 -20.12 -1.78 11.66
C LEU A 249 -19.37 -2.58 12.73
N PRO A 250 -19.80 -2.63 14.01
CA PRO A 250 -19.18 -3.53 14.98
C PRO A 250 -19.23 -5.01 14.57
N GLN A 251 -20.33 -5.45 13.95
CA GLN A 251 -20.45 -6.82 13.45
C GLN A 251 -19.46 -7.12 12.33
N LEU A 252 -19.30 -6.20 11.36
CA LEU A 252 -18.30 -6.33 10.30
C LEU A 252 -16.89 -6.36 10.89
N LEU A 253 -16.57 -5.41 11.77
CA LEU A 253 -15.25 -5.30 12.38
C LEU A 253 -14.91 -6.59 13.15
N GLY A 254 -15.85 -7.11 13.95
CA GLY A 254 -15.68 -8.37 14.67
C GLY A 254 -15.45 -9.59 13.76
N ARG A 255 -16.13 -9.66 12.60
CA ARG A 255 -15.88 -10.71 11.59
C ARG A 255 -14.48 -10.58 10.98
N LEU A 256 -14.07 -9.37 10.60
CA LEU A 256 -12.74 -9.13 10.03
C LEU A 256 -11.63 -9.45 11.05
N ASP A 257 -11.81 -9.06 12.31
CA ASP A 257 -10.89 -9.39 13.40
C ASP A 257 -10.78 -10.90 13.62
N ALA A 258 -11.89 -11.63 13.55
CA ALA A 258 -11.88 -13.08 13.67
C ALA A 258 -11.07 -13.74 12.54
N ARG A 259 -11.19 -13.23 11.31
CA ARG A 259 -10.43 -13.72 10.14
C ARG A 259 -8.95 -13.38 10.24
N PHE A 260 -8.63 -12.16 10.69
CA PHE A 260 -7.25 -11.76 11.01
C PHE A 260 -6.65 -12.70 12.06
N ARG A 261 -7.37 -12.95 13.17
CA ARG A 261 -6.92 -13.87 14.22
C ARG A 261 -6.69 -15.29 13.70
N ALA A 262 -7.59 -15.80 12.85
CA ALA A 262 -7.45 -17.13 12.27
C ALA A 262 -6.22 -17.27 11.35
N SER A 263 -5.75 -16.17 10.77
CA SER A 263 -4.63 -16.14 9.82
C SER A 263 -3.30 -15.69 10.46
N THR A 264 -3.26 -15.54 11.79
CA THR A 264 -2.10 -15.05 12.54
C THR A 264 -1.83 -15.91 13.77
N LEU A 265 -0.59 -15.90 14.25
CA LEU A 265 -0.14 -16.57 15.47
C LEU A 265 0.16 -15.54 16.56
N PRO A 266 0.01 -15.89 17.85
CA PRO A 266 0.55 -15.08 18.94
C PRO A 266 2.04 -14.80 18.75
N ASP A 267 2.45 -13.56 18.99
CA ASP A 267 3.85 -13.10 18.87
C ASP A 267 4.33 -12.51 20.20
N PRO A 268 4.54 -13.34 21.25
CA PRO A 268 4.94 -12.86 22.58
C PRO A 268 6.30 -12.17 22.58
N GLU A 269 7.17 -12.54 21.63
CA GLU A 269 8.48 -11.95 21.40
C GLU A 269 8.41 -10.63 20.65
N ARG A 270 7.24 -10.29 20.09
CA ARG A 270 7.00 -9.08 19.29
C ARG A 270 8.02 -8.93 18.16
N SER A 271 8.27 -10.02 17.46
CA SER A 271 9.23 -10.11 16.35
C SER A 271 9.05 -9.02 15.28
N LEU A 272 7.83 -8.52 15.07
CA LEU A 272 7.54 -7.47 14.09
C LEU A 272 7.94 -6.05 14.56
N ARG A 273 8.20 -5.84 15.85
CA ARG A 273 8.39 -4.51 16.46
C ARG A 273 9.63 -3.76 15.96
N LEU A 274 10.62 -4.50 15.49
CA LEU A 274 11.83 -3.95 14.90
C LEU A 274 11.54 -3.22 13.58
N TRP A 275 10.45 -3.59 12.91
CA TRP A 275 10.16 -3.22 11.52
C TRP A 275 8.82 -2.48 11.36
N ALA A 276 7.82 -2.79 12.18
CA ALA A 276 6.54 -2.11 12.25
C ALA A 276 6.37 -1.52 13.65
N ARG A 277 6.38 -0.19 13.73
CA ARG A 277 6.15 0.57 14.97
C ARG A 277 4.82 1.32 14.88
N PRO A 278 4.00 1.31 15.94
CA PRO A 278 2.77 2.07 15.97
C PRO A 278 3.07 3.56 15.83
N ALA A 279 2.19 4.26 15.12
CA ALA A 279 2.26 5.70 14.97
C ALA A 279 1.91 6.45 16.28
N ALA A 280 1.15 5.83 17.18
CA ALA A 280 0.80 6.41 18.47
C ALA A 280 1.92 6.21 19.50
N GLU A 281 2.36 7.30 20.13
CA GLU A 281 3.22 7.24 21.30
C GLU A 281 2.37 6.89 22.54
N GLY A 282 2.62 5.74 23.16
CA GLY A 282 1.86 5.30 24.33
C GLY A 282 2.33 3.95 24.90
N PRO A 283 1.80 3.56 26.08
CA PRO A 283 2.07 2.26 26.68
C PRO A 283 1.67 1.12 25.75
N GLU A 284 2.44 0.03 25.74
CA GLU A 284 2.17 -1.11 24.87
C GLU A 284 0.91 -1.87 25.24
N GLU A 285 0.45 -1.72 26.47
CA GLU A 285 -0.81 -2.27 26.97
C GLU A 285 -2.03 -1.60 26.31
N GLU A 286 -1.89 -0.38 25.80
CA GLU A 286 -2.95 0.35 25.11
C GLU A 286 -3.11 -0.04 23.64
N LEU A 287 -2.13 -0.74 23.07
CA LEU A 287 -2.20 -1.23 21.70
C LEU A 287 -3.17 -2.39 21.58
N GLY A 288 -3.92 -2.40 20.48
CA GLY A 288 -4.81 -3.49 20.14
C GLY A 288 -4.09 -4.83 20.04
N GLU A 289 -4.84 -5.91 20.25
CA GLU A 289 -4.26 -7.26 20.30
C GLU A 289 -3.57 -7.71 19.01
N TRP A 290 -3.91 -7.11 17.87
CA TRP A 290 -3.30 -7.39 16.57
C TRP A 290 -1.80 -7.07 16.52
N TRP A 291 -1.31 -6.12 17.34
CA TRP A 291 0.13 -5.85 17.48
C TRP A 291 0.90 -6.95 18.22
N ARG A 292 0.20 -7.84 18.93
CA ARG A 292 0.78 -9.01 19.64
C ARG A 292 0.66 -10.28 18.81
N ARG A 293 0.45 -10.15 17.50
CA ARG A 293 0.26 -11.25 16.57
C ARG A 293 1.13 -11.06 15.34
N LYS A 294 1.57 -12.17 14.77
CA LYS A 294 2.29 -12.18 13.50
C LYS A 294 1.59 -13.07 12.49
N PRO A 295 1.73 -12.79 11.19
CA PRO A 295 1.24 -13.68 10.15
C PRO A 295 1.76 -15.10 10.32
N VAL A 296 0.92 -16.10 10.01
CA VAL A 296 1.36 -17.51 9.96
C VAL A 296 2.50 -17.69 8.97
N ARG A 297 2.44 -16.97 7.84
CA ARG A 297 3.53 -16.80 6.87
C ARG A 297 3.64 -15.32 6.56
N ALA A 298 4.81 -14.74 6.74
CA ALA A 298 5.05 -13.35 6.44
C ALA A 298 5.81 -13.23 5.10
N PRO A 299 5.40 -12.34 4.18
CA PRO A 299 6.09 -12.15 2.91
C PRO A 299 7.46 -11.46 3.05
N TRP A 300 7.80 -10.99 4.24
CA TRP A 300 9.08 -10.32 4.55
C TRP A 300 10.04 -11.16 5.40
N THR A 301 9.65 -12.38 5.80
CA THR A 301 10.55 -13.29 6.53
C THR A 301 11.20 -14.26 5.55
N GLY A 302 12.35 -13.87 5.02
CA GLY A 302 13.32 -14.73 4.33
C GLY A 302 14.59 -14.85 5.15
#